data_AF-A0AA36M5C7-F1
#
_entry.id   AF-A0AA36M5C7-F1
#
_cell.length_a   1.000
_cell.length_b   1.000
_cell.length_c   1.000
_cell.angle_alpha   90.00
_cell.angle_beta   90.00
_cell.angle_gamma   90.00
#
_symmetry.space_group_name_H-M   'P 1'
#
loop_
_entity.id
_entity.type
_entity.pdbx_description
1 polymer ?
#
loop_
_entity_poly.entity_id
_entity_poly.type
_entity_poly.pdbx_seq_one_letter_code
_entity_poly.pdbx_strand_id
1 'polypeptide(L)'
;MEKLGFYIRKFIREAHNEARRRCPDISFKKGMLSIGREHTLTPTMAAYQFNINMETWRGLPLEEMMTNAEKTKVQNGEVTRGSLRLTGVNLTKPLRNVQSLPETSGSNENAVQKRPLHLEEGEENPNKIVKN
;
A
#
# COMPACT_ATOMS: atom_id res chain seq x y z
N MET A 1 -9.96 -7.77 -7.76
CA MET A 1 -9.72 -6.33 -8.05
C MET A 1 -9.11 -5.55 -6.90
N GLU A 2 -9.54 -5.76 -5.65
CA GLU A 2 -9.00 -5.01 -4.50
C GLU A 2 -7.50 -5.19 -4.30
N LYS A 3 -7.01 -6.44 -4.40
CA LYS A 3 -5.57 -6.75 -4.32
C LYS A 3 -4.73 -5.96 -5.32
N LEU A 4 -5.22 -5.80 -6.55
CA LEU A 4 -4.55 -5.00 -7.59
C LEU A 4 -4.54 -3.51 -7.24
N GLY A 5 -5.66 -2.98 -6.73
CA GLY A 5 -5.73 -1.58 -6.27
C GLY A 5 -4.71 -1.29 -5.16
N PHE A 6 -4.58 -2.19 -4.17
CA PHE A 6 -3.58 -2.06 -3.11
C PHE A 6 -2.15 -2.19 -3.63
N TYR A 7 -1.90 -3.14 -4.55
CA TYR A 7 -0.60 -3.31 -5.19
C TYR A 7 -0.17 -2.03 -5.93
N ILE A 8 -1.03 -1.49 -6.80
CA ILE A 8 -0.74 -0.26 -7.54
C ILE A 8 -0.48 0.92 -6.59
N ARG A 9 -1.30 1.07 -5.54
CA ARG A 9 -1.10 2.12 -4.54
C ARG A 9 0.26 2.00 -3.84
N LYS A 10 0.67 0.79 -3.44
CA LYS A 10 1.98 0.53 -2.84
C LYS A 10 3.10 0.85 -3.83
N PHE A 11 2.99 0.36 -5.05
CA PHE A 11 3.97 0.56 -6.11
C PHE A 11 4.21 2.04 -6.41
N ILE A 12 3.15 2.84 -6.59
CA ILE A 12 3.29 4.27 -6.85
C ILE A 12 3.94 5.00 -5.66
N ARG A 13 3.56 4.64 -4.43
CA ARG A 13 4.17 5.22 -3.22
C ARG A 13 5.66 4.92 -3.14
N GLU A 14 6.06 3.68 -3.43
CA GLU A 14 7.46 3.27 -3.44
C GLU A 14 8.24 3.96 -4.55
N ALA A 15 7.68 4.10 -5.76
CA ALA A 15 8.32 4.83 -6.84
C ALA A 15 8.61 6.30 -6.50
N HIS A 16 7.67 6.98 -5.82
CA HIS A 16 7.88 8.34 -5.33
C HIS A 16 8.91 8.40 -4.21
N ASN A 17 8.90 7.41 -3.31
CA ASN A 17 9.87 7.31 -2.23
C ASN A 17 11.30 7.12 -2.77
N GLU A 18 11.48 6.21 -3.74
CA GLU A 18 12.78 5.96 -4.39
C GLU A 18 13.28 7.21 -5.15
N ALA A 19 12.38 7.95 -5.80
CA ALA A 19 12.69 9.19 -6.48
C ALA A 19 12.85 10.41 -5.54
N ARG A 20 12.66 10.24 -4.22
CA ARG A 20 12.64 11.34 -3.22
C ARG A 20 11.69 12.47 -3.60
N ARG A 21 10.53 12.13 -4.16
CA ARG A 21 9.48 13.07 -4.57
C ARG A 21 8.28 12.98 -3.65
N ARG A 22 7.51 14.07 -3.58
CA ARG A 22 6.25 14.10 -2.85
C ARG A 22 5.25 13.19 -3.57
N CYS A 23 4.81 12.14 -2.88
CA CYS A 23 3.76 11.27 -3.39
C CYS A 23 2.41 12.01 -3.37
N PRO A 24 1.63 11.97 -4.46
CA PRO A 24 0.25 12.47 -4.43
C PRO A 24 -0.59 11.67 -3.43
N ASP A 25 -1.75 12.21 -3.04
CA ASP A 25 -2.67 11.43 -2.22
C ASP A 25 -3.24 10.27 -3.05
N ILE A 26 -3.02 9.04 -2.60
CA ILE A 26 -3.49 7.83 -3.30
C ILE A 26 -4.37 7.04 -2.36
N SER A 27 -5.61 6.87 -2.80
CA SER A 27 -6.63 6.10 -2.08
C SER A 27 -7.30 5.09 -3.00
N PHE A 28 -7.79 4.01 -2.39
CA PHE A 28 -8.57 2.99 -3.07
C PHE A 28 -9.87 2.81 -2.29
N LYS A 29 -11.01 3.16 -2.89
CA LYS A 29 -12.33 3.14 -2.24
C LYS A 29 -13.36 2.63 -3.24
N LYS A 30 -14.23 1.71 -2.81
CA LYS A 30 -15.34 1.16 -3.61
C LYS A 30 -14.90 0.67 -5.00
N GLY A 31 -13.75 0.00 -5.10
CA GLY A 31 -13.24 -0.53 -6.37
C GLY A 31 -12.55 0.50 -7.28
N MET A 32 -12.49 1.78 -6.87
CA MET A 32 -11.87 2.86 -7.64
C MET A 32 -10.55 3.30 -7.02
N LEU A 33 -9.54 3.50 -7.85
CA LEU A 33 -8.25 4.07 -7.48
C LEU A 33 -8.25 5.57 -7.80
N SER A 34 -8.05 6.38 -6.78
CA SER A 34 -7.90 7.84 -6.92
C SER A 34 -6.44 8.22 -6.67
N ILE A 35 -5.86 8.98 -7.60
CA ILE A 35 -4.49 9.52 -7.54
C ILE A 35 -4.58 11.05 -7.63
N GLY A 36 -4.23 11.71 -6.52
CA GLY A 36 -4.41 13.14 -6.35
C GLY A 36 -5.88 13.55 -6.49
N ARG A 37 -6.09 14.72 -7.10
CA ARG A 37 -7.43 15.22 -7.47
C ARG A 37 -7.77 14.99 -8.95
N GLU A 38 -6.81 14.52 -9.73
CA GLU A 38 -6.84 14.54 -11.19
C GLU A 38 -7.37 13.24 -11.78
N HIS A 39 -7.09 12.11 -11.13
CA HIS A 39 -7.32 10.80 -11.71
C HIS A 39 -8.14 9.93 -10.76
N THR A 40 -9.32 9.48 -11.20
CA THR A 40 -10.11 8.44 -10.54
C THR A 40 -10.53 7.42 -11.57
N LEU A 41 -10.01 6.20 -11.45
CA LEU A 41 -10.18 5.14 -12.44
C LEU A 41 -10.09 3.75 -11.81
N THR A 42 -10.47 2.72 -12.57
CA THR A 42 -10.31 1.33 -12.13
C THR A 42 -8.83 0.96 -12.02
N PRO A 43 -8.45 0.03 -11.12
CA PRO A 43 -7.07 -0.43 -10.99
C PRO A 43 -6.47 -0.96 -12.30
N THR A 44 -7.26 -1.69 -13.08
CA THR A 44 -6.87 -2.21 -14.40
C THR A 44 -6.53 -1.09 -15.36
N MET A 45 -7.37 -0.05 -15.43
CA MET A 45 -7.08 1.11 -16.27
C MET A 45 -5.92 1.95 -15.77
N ALA A 46 -5.63 1.93 -14.47
CA ALA A 46 -4.51 2.65 -13.91
C ALA A 46 -3.20 1.97 -14.28
N ALA A 47 -3.12 0.65 -14.10
CA ALA A 47 -1.97 -0.11 -14.54
C ALA A 47 -1.70 0.07 -16.05
N TYR A 48 -2.76 0.07 -16.87
CA TYR A 48 -2.62 0.23 -18.32
C TYR A 48 -2.20 1.65 -18.74
N GLN A 49 -2.93 2.69 -18.30
CA GLN A 49 -2.68 4.07 -18.74
C GLN A 49 -1.39 4.66 -18.17
N PHE A 50 -1.00 4.29 -16.95
CA PHE A 50 0.29 4.71 -16.37
C PHE A 50 1.45 3.80 -16.74
N ASN A 51 1.19 2.73 -17.50
CA ASN A 51 2.17 1.70 -17.89
C ASN A 51 2.97 1.17 -16.69
N ILE A 52 2.25 0.77 -15.65
CA ILE A 52 2.85 0.29 -14.40
C ILE A 52 3.49 -1.07 -14.64
N ASN A 53 4.75 -1.22 -14.22
CA ASN A 53 5.42 -2.52 -14.22
C ASN A 53 4.68 -3.48 -13.27
N MET A 54 4.24 -4.60 -13.81
CA MET A 54 3.55 -5.65 -13.06
C MET A 54 4.33 -6.98 -13.05
N GLU A 55 5.64 -6.98 -13.29
CA GLU A 55 6.48 -8.19 -13.27
C GLU A 55 6.45 -8.88 -11.89
N THR A 56 6.32 -8.10 -10.81
CA THR A 56 6.25 -8.62 -9.44
C THR A 56 4.82 -8.92 -8.97
N TRP A 57 3.81 -8.69 -9.83
CA TRP A 57 2.43 -9.01 -9.54
C TRP A 57 2.20 -10.53 -9.64
N ARG A 58 1.72 -11.14 -8.56
CA ARG A 58 1.50 -12.60 -8.46
C ARG A 58 0.06 -13.04 -8.77
N GLY A 59 -0.77 -12.14 -9.31
CA GLY A 59 -2.16 -12.45 -9.65
C GLY A 59 -2.35 -12.73 -11.15
N LEU A 60 -3.60 -12.68 -11.59
CA LEU A 60 -3.93 -12.80 -13.02
C LEU A 60 -3.24 -11.70 -13.84
N PRO A 61 -2.90 -11.96 -15.12
CA PRO A 61 -2.42 -10.95 -16.05
C PRO A 61 -3.37 -9.75 -16.15
N LEU A 62 -2.84 -8.57 -16.47
CA LEU A 62 -3.64 -7.34 -16.56
C LEU A 62 -4.84 -7.52 -17.49
N GLU A 63 -4.57 -8.07 -18.66
CA GLU A 63 -5.50 -8.28 -19.75
C GLU A 63 -6.64 -9.23 -19.37
N GLU A 64 -6.42 -10.17 -18.45
CA GLU A 64 -7.47 -11.06 -17.94
C GLU A 64 -8.33 -10.39 -16.87
N MET A 65 -7.77 -9.44 -16.13
CA MET A 65 -8.52 -8.68 -15.12
C MET A 65 -9.36 -7.54 -15.72
N MET A 66 -9.07 -7.12 -16.95
CA MET A 66 -9.82 -6.07 -17.64
C MET A 66 -11.24 -6.53 -17.99
N THR A 67 -12.20 -5.64 -17.77
CA THR A 67 -13.59 -5.86 -18.21
C THR A 67 -13.70 -5.80 -19.73
N ASN A 68 -14.74 -6.41 -20.30
CA ASN A 68 -14.98 -6.35 -21.75
C ASN A 68 -15.09 -4.91 -22.25
N ALA A 69 -15.72 -4.01 -21.48
CA ALA A 69 -15.82 -2.59 -21.82
C ALA A 69 -14.43 -1.91 -21.88
N GLU A 70 -13.54 -2.20 -20.92
CA GLU A 70 -12.18 -1.66 -20.93
C GLU A 70 -11.36 -2.20 -22.11
N LYS A 71 -11.52 -3.49 -22.44
CA LYS A 71 -10.88 -4.11 -23.61
C LYS A 71 -11.33 -3.43 -24.90
N THR A 72 -12.63 -3.20 -25.06
CA THR A 72 -13.17 -2.49 -26.23
C THR A 72 -12.59 -1.09 -26.35
N LYS A 73 -12.50 -0.32 -25.26
CA LYS A 73 -11.87 1.02 -25.29
C LYS A 73 -10.42 1.00 -25.74
N VAL A 74 -9.66 0.00 -25.29
CA VAL A 74 -8.27 -0.19 -25.72
C VAL A 74 -8.20 -0.57 -27.20
N GLN A 75 -9.05 -1.49 -27.65
CA GLN A 75 -9.10 -1.93 -29.05
C GLN A 75 -9.51 -0.80 -30.00
N ASN A 76 -10.45 0.05 -29.58
CA ASN A 76 -10.90 1.23 -30.33
C ASN A 76 -9.87 2.37 -30.33
N GLY A 77 -8.80 2.27 -29.54
CA GLY A 77 -7.81 3.34 -29.38
C GLY A 77 -8.29 4.52 -28.52
N GLU A 78 -9.43 4.41 -27.84
CA GLU A 78 -9.92 5.43 -26.91
C GLU A 78 -8.99 5.59 -25.69
N VAL A 79 -8.29 4.51 -25.34
CA VAL A 79 -7.33 4.48 -24.22
C VAL A 79 -6.01 3.88 -24.72
N THR A 80 -4.92 4.63 -24.55
CA THR A 80 -3.57 4.20 -24.95
C THR A 80 -2.72 3.82 -23.74
N ARG A 81 -1.91 2.76 -23.87
CA ARG A 81 -0.96 2.36 -22.82
C ARG A 81 0.09 3.45 -22.61
N GLY A 82 0.32 3.83 -21.36
CA GLY A 82 1.31 4.87 -21.03
C GLY A 82 0.90 6.30 -21.41
N SER A 83 -0.38 6.54 -21.73
CA SER A 83 -0.91 7.88 -22.01
C SER A 83 -0.84 8.82 -20.80
N LEU A 84 -0.84 8.26 -19.58
CA LEU A 84 -0.73 9.00 -18.34
C LEU A 84 0.66 8.81 -17.72
N ARG A 85 1.15 9.87 -17.08
CA ARG A 85 2.44 9.87 -16.37
C ARG A 85 2.31 10.63 -15.06
N LEU A 86 2.97 10.11 -14.04
CA LEU A 86 3.13 10.83 -12.78
C LEU A 86 4.43 11.62 -12.81
N THR A 87 4.37 12.90 -12.43
CA THR A 87 5.50 13.81 -12.48
C THR A 87 6.65 13.34 -11.60
N GLY A 88 7.83 13.20 -12.18
CA GLY A 88 9.07 12.94 -11.44
C GLY A 88 9.28 11.49 -11.00
N VAL A 89 8.48 10.54 -11.48
CA VAL A 89 8.67 9.10 -11.23
C VAL A 89 8.59 8.28 -12.52
N ASN A 90 9.27 7.14 -12.53
CA ASN A 90 9.16 6.17 -13.61
C ASN A 90 8.50 4.88 -13.07
N LEU A 91 7.30 4.58 -13.56
CA LEU A 91 6.52 3.43 -13.13
C LEU A 91 6.77 2.17 -13.97
N THR A 92 7.54 2.27 -15.06
CA THR A 92 7.78 1.16 -15.99
C THR A 92 8.96 0.29 -15.55
N LYS A 93 9.74 0.74 -14.58
CA LYS A 93 10.90 0.01 -14.08
C LYS A 93 10.52 -0.85 -12.87
N PRO A 94 11.14 -2.04 -12.71
CA PRO A 94 10.99 -2.79 -11.48
C PRO A 94 11.58 -1.98 -10.33
N LEU A 95 10.81 -1.84 -9.26
CA LEU A 95 11.24 -1.18 -8.03
C LEU A 95 12.06 -2.15 -7.19
N ARG A 96 13.14 -1.67 -6.58
CA ARG A 96 14.09 -2.54 -5.85
C ARG A 96 13.51 -3.17 -4.59
N ASN A 97 12.43 -2.60 -4.05
CA ASN A 97 11.96 -2.91 -2.69
C ASN A 97 10.49 -3.34 -2.59
N VAL A 98 9.86 -3.79 -3.69
CA VAL A 98 8.50 -4.36 -3.65
C VAL A 98 8.57 -5.79 -3.10
N GLN A 99 9.04 -5.94 -1.86
CA GLN A 99 8.91 -7.19 -1.13
C GLN A 99 7.46 -7.34 -0.68
N SER A 100 6.87 -8.44 -1.15
CA SER A 100 5.64 -9.14 -0.75
C SER A 100 4.65 -8.39 0.14
N LEU A 101 3.40 -8.30 -0.33
CA LEU A 101 2.23 -8.14 0.55
C LEU A 101 2.38 -9.14 1.72
N PRO A 102 2.25 -8.73 2.99
CA PRO A 102 1.87 -9.69 4.01
C PRO A 102 0.48 -10.19 3.63
N GLU A 103 0.37 -11.48 3.35
CA GLU A 103 -0.92 -12.15 3.32
C GLU A 103 -1.49 -12.02 4.74
N THR A 104 -2.53 -11.20 4.89
CA THR A 104 -3.36 -11.26 6.09
C THR A 104 -4.10 -12.59 6.05
N SER A 105 -3.42 -13.64 6.53
CA SER A 105 -4.06 -14.82 7.09
C SER A 105 -4.93 -14.37 8.26
N GLY A 106 -6.18 -14.81 8.25
CA GLY A 106 -7.14 -14.52 9.31
C GLY A 106 -6.79 -15.19 10.64
N SER A 107 -7.58 -14.79 11.65
CA SER A 107 -7.61 -15.33 13.02
C SER A 107 -6.43 -14.84 13.88
N ASN A 108 -6.58 -14.19 15.03
CA ASN A 108 -7.56 -14.38 16.09
C ASN A 108 -7.54 -13.23 17.13
N GLU A 109 -8.57 -13.25 17.97
CA GLU A 109 -8.77 -12.55 19.25
C GLU A 109 -7.53 -12.05 20.02
N ASN A 110 -7.63 -10.84 20.60
CA ASN A 110 -7.26 -10.60 22.01
C ASN A 110 -7.60 -9.17 22.44
N ALA A 111 -8.82 -9.03 22.98
CA ALA A 111 -9.16 -7.92 23.86
C ALA A 111 -8.52 -8.19 25.23
N VAL A 112 -7.53 -7.37 25.57
CA VAL A 112 -7.15 -6.92 26.93
C VAL A 112 -7.07 -8.03 28.01
N GLN A 113 -5.87 -8.61 28.17
CA GLN A 113 -5.46 -9.20 29.44
C GLN A 113 -4.58 -8.22 30.22
N LYS A 114 -5.06 -7.87 31.42
CA LYS A 114 -4.38 -7.08 32.44
C LYS A 114 -3.14 -7.84 32.93
N ARG A 115 -2.00 -7.14 33.02
CA ARG A 115 -0.76 -7.66 33.61
C ARG A 115 -0.93 -7.83 35.13
N PRO A 116 -0.51 -8.95 35.74
CA PRO A 116 -0.17 -8.99 37.16
C PRO A 116 1.29 -8.56 37.35
N LEU A 117 1.54 -7.56 38.19
CA LEU A 117 2.86 -7.25 38.74
C LEU A 117 3.00 -8.00 40.07
N HIS A 118 3.97 -8.91 40.16
CA HIS A 118 4.38 -9.56 41.40
C HIS A 118 5.81 -9.13 41.74
N LEU A 119 5.94 -8.59 42.96
CA LEU A 119 7.05 -8.53 43.92
C LEU A 119 8.51 -8.79 43.49
N GLU A 120 9.45 -7.97 43.97
CA GLU A 120 10.30 -8.22 45.17
C GLU A 120 11.08 -6.92 45.50
N GLU A 121 10.89 -6.37 46.70
CA GLU A 121 11.75 -6.42 47.89
C GLU A 121 12.81 -5.31 47.96
N GLY A 122 12.81 -4.61 49.09
CA GLY A 122 13.71 -3.51 49.43
C GLY A 122 13.48 -3.12 50.88
N GLU A 123 14.14 -3.84 51.78
CA GLU A 123 14.30 -3.50 53.20
C GLU A 123 14.93 -2.10 53.35
N GLU A 124 14.34 -1.22 54.17
CA GLU A 124 15.16 -0.25 54.92
C GLU A 124 14.53 0.06 56.29
N ASN A 125 15.42 0.08 57.27
CA ASN A 125 15.23 -0.04 58.71
C ASN A 125 15.20 1.35 59.37
N PRO A 126 14.16 1.79 60.08
CA PRO A 126 14.19 3.08 60.77
C PRO A 126 14.67 2.92 62.21
N ASN A 127 15.99 2.91 62.39
CA ASN A 127 16.61 3.17 63.69
C ASN A 127 17.80 4.11 63.52
N LYS A 128 17.52 5.42 63.49
CA LYS A 128 18.52 6.45 63.78
C LYS A 128 17.91 7.65 64.49
N ILE A 129 18.15 7.64 65.79
CA ILE A 129 18.25 8.74 66.74
C ILE A 129 18.82 10.00 66.09
N VAL A 130 18.13 11.13 66.24
CA VAL A 130 18.75 12.47 66.21
C VAL A 130 18.28 13.23 67.44
N LYS A 131 19.27 13.66 68.22
CA LYS A 131 19.17 14.53 69.38
C LYS A 131 18.76 15.94 68.95
N ASN A 132 17.88 16.57 69.72
CA ASN A 132 18.12 17.87 70.36
C ASN A 132 17.02 18.16 71.39
#